data_AF-A0A653VGL8-F1
#
_entry.id   AF-A0A653VGL8-F1
#
_cell.length_a   1.000
_cell.length_b   1.000
_cell.length_c   1.000
_cell.angle_alpha   90.00
_cell.angle_beta   90.00
_cell.angle_gamma   90.00
#
_symmetry.space_group_name_H-M   'P 1'
#
loop_
_entity.id
_entity.type
_entity.pdbx_description
1 polymer ?
#
loop_
_entity_poly.entity_id
_entity_poly.type
_entity_poly.pdbx_seq_one_letter_code
_entity_poly.pdbx_strand_id
1 'polypeptide(L)'
;MKDLFIKRFEYYKMLGDKSFAQLSDEQIFWQFNEESNSIAVIVKHVAGNMLSRWTNFLTEDGEKSWRNRDEEFVNTFKSKDEVLDYWEKGWSCLFDALSQINDENLYSTIYIRNEAHSVIDAVFRQLAHYPYHIGQIVFIAKMMKNEDWKTLSIARNKSQDFNNEMKDKFSEK
;
A
#
# COMPACT_ATOMS: atom_id res chain seq x y z
N MET A 1 14.59 -4.14 -13.67
CA MET A 1 14.30 -3.60 -12.32
C MET A 1 12.82 -3.30 -12.10
N LYS A 2 12.15 -2.64 -13.04
CA LYS A 2 10.71 -2.32 -13.00
C LYS A 2 9.80 -3.46 -12.50
N ASP A 3 9.88 -4.64 -13.12
CA ASP A 3 9.01 -5.78 -12.78
C ASP A 3 9.20 -6.24 -11.33
N LEU A 4 10.41 -6.09 -10.78
CA LEU A 4 10.66 -6.38 -9.36
C LEU A 4 9.93 -5.38 -8.46
N PHE A 5 9.96 -4.09 -8.79
CA PHE A 5 9.25 -3.07 -8.02
C PHE A 5 7.75 -3.33 -8.03
N ILE A 6 7.17 -3.52 -9.22
CA ILE A 6 5.74 -3.83 -9.39
C ILE A 6 5.37 -5.06 -8.56
N LYS A 7 6.09 -6.17 -8.72
CA LYS A 7 5.86 -7.40 -7.96
C LYS A 7 5.87 -7.21 -6.44
N ARG A 8 6.77 -6.36 -5.92
CA ARG A 8 6.85 -6.10 -4.46
C ARG A 8 5.66 -5.28 -3.98
N PHE A 9 5.24 -4.28 -4.75
CA PHE A 9 4.08 -3.47 -4.43
C PHE A 9 2.76 -4.24 -4.58
N GLU A 10 2.60 -5.05 -5.62
CA GLU A 10 1.45 -5.94 -5.81
C GLU A 10 1.24 -6.87 -4.61
N TYR A 11 2.32 -7.43 -4.05
CA TYR A 11 2.22 -8.26 -2.86
C TYR A 11 1.57 -7.49 -1.69
N TYR A 12 1.97 -6.25 -1.45
CA TYR A 12 1.41 -5.47 -0.36
C TYR A 12 0.00 -4.96 -0.66
N LYS A 13 -0.29 -4.57 -1.90
CA LYS A 13 -1.67 -4.27 -2.32
C LYS A 13 -2.59 -5.46 -2.03
N MET A 14 -2.18 -6.65 -2.43
CA MET A 14 -2.92 -7.90 -2.22
C MET A 14 -3.17 -8.22 -0.74
N LEU A 15 -2.27 -7.84 0.18
CA LEU A 15 -2.54 -7.94 1.62
C LEU A 15 -3.64 -6.97 2.08
N GLY A 16 -3.64 -5.74 1.56
CA GLY A 16 -4.71 -4.77 1.79
C GLY A 16 -6.05 -5.28 1.26
N ASP A 17 -6.10 -5.67 -0.01
CA ASP A 17 -7.31 -6.16 -0.69
C ASP A 17 -7.93 -7.35 0.05
N LYS A 18 -7.12 -8.35 0.41
CA LYS A 18 -7.59 -9.52 1.17
C LYS A 18 -8.01 -9.19 2.60
N SER A 19 -7.51 -8.10 3.18
CA SER A 19 -8.00 -7.60 4.47
C SER A 19 -9.39 -7.01 4.31
N PHE A 20 -9.60 -6.13 3.32
CA PHE A 20 -10.89 -5.49 3.07
C PHE A 20 -11.99 -6.49 2.70
N ALA A 21 -11.65 -7.54 1.95
CA ALA A 21 -12.58 -8.61 1.58
C ALA A 21 -13.17 -9.37 2.78
N GLN A 22 -12.53 -9.29 3.95
CA GLN A 22 -13.00 -9.96 5.17
C GLN A 22 -13.86 -9.06 6.07
N LEU A 23 -13.87 -7.75 5.85
CA LEU A 23 -14.53 -6.76 6.70
C LEU A 23 -15.93 -6.40 6.21
N SER A 24 -16.84 -6.10 7.13
CA SER A 24 -18.11 -5.43 6.79
C SER A 24 -17.89 -3.95 6.44
N ASP A 25 -18.96 -3.30 5.99
CA ASP A 25 -18.93 -1.87 5.65
C ASP A 25 -18.67 -1.01 6.90
N GLU A 26 -19.26 -1.36 8.04
CA GLU A 26 -19.07 -0.64 9.30
C GLU A 26 -17.65 -0.84 9.85
N GLN A 27 -17.09 -2.04 9.69
CA GLN A 27 -15.77 -2.39 10.21
C GLN A 27 -14.65 -1.59 9.55
N ILE A 28 -14.79 -1.16 8.29
CA ILE A 28 -13.76 -0.34 7.65
C ILE A 28 -13.62 1.06 8.29
N PHE A 29 -14.71 1.52 8.91
CA PHE A 29 -14.79 2.81 9.60
C PHE A 29 -14.53 2.72 11.10
N TRP A 30 -14.41 1.51 11.64
CA TRP A 30 -14.17 1.32 13.07
C TRP A 30 -12.83 1.90 13.51
N GLN A 31 -12.83 2.49 14.69
CA GLN A 31 -11.70 3.12 15.34
C GLN A 31 -11.67 2.68 16.80
N PHE A 32 -10.49 2.27 17.28
CA PHE A 32 -10.34 1.76 18.64
C PHE A 32 -10.46 2.85 19.72
N ASN A 33 -9.82 3.99 19.50
CA ASN A 33 -9.82 5.17 20.36
C ASN A 33 -9.52 6.43 19.55
N GLU A 34 -9.69 7.62 20.13
CA GLU A 34 -9.54 8.92 19.43
C GLU A 34 -8.17 9.12 18.76
N GLU A 35 -7.10 8.55 19.32
CA GLU A 35 -5.72 8.65 18.79
C GLU A 35 -5.42 7.66 17.66
N SER A 36 -6.25 6.62 17.50
CA SER A 36 -6.05 5.57 16.51
C SER A 36 -6.73 5.92 15.19
N ASN A 37 -6.11 5.59 14.07
CA ASN A 37 -6.75 5.71 12.77
C ASN A 37 -7.65 4.50 12.47
N SER A 38 -8.81 4.73 11.87
CA SER A 38 -9.59 3.68 11.22
C SER A 38 -8.92 3.21 9.93
N ILE A 39 -9.35 2.06 9.40
CA ILE A 39 -8.85 1.57 8.11
C ILE A 39 -9.15 2.55 6.97
N ALA A 40 -10.35 3.15 6.96
CA ALA A 40 -10.72 4.17 5.98
C ALA A 40 -9.76 5.37 5.98
N VAL A 41 -9.32 5.84 7.16
CA VAL A 41 -8.34 6.93 7.27
C VAL A 41 -6.96 6.49 6.79
N ILE A 42 -6.51 5.28 7.14
CA ILE A 42 -5.23 4.75 6.67
C ILE A 42 -5.22 4.64 5.13
N VAL A 43 -6.32 4.16 4.52
CA VAL A 43 -6.48 4.12 3.07
C VAL A 43 -6.38 5.51 2.46
N LYS A 44 -7.08 6.50 3.03
CA LYS A 44 -7.03 7.89 2.57
C LYS A 44 -5.60 8.42 2.56
N HIS A 45 -4.85 8.18 3.64
CA HIS A 45 -3.45 8.59 3.75
C HIS A 45 -2.54 7.90 2.73
N VAL A 46 -2.64 6.58 2.58
CA VAL A 46 -1.79 5.81 1.66
C VAL A 46 -2.07 6.21 0.21
N ALA A 47 -3.34 6.28 -0.19
CA ALA A 47 -3.71 6.66 -1.55
C ALA A 47 -3.41 8.15 -1.84
N GLY A 48 -3.66 9.06 -0.89
CA GLY A 48 -3.30 10.47 -1.01
C GLY A 48 -1.79 10.68 -1.16
N ASN A 49 -0.98 9.91 -0.42
CA ASN A 49 0.46 9.86 -0.62
C ASN A 49 0.80 9.37 -2.02
N MET A 50 0.24 8.24 -2.49
CA MET A 50 0.53 7.72 -3.83
C MET A 50 0.23 8.76 -4.92
N LEU A 51 -0.97 9.34 -4.87
CA LEU A 51 -1.40 10.35 -5.84
C LEU A 51 -0.45 11.55 -5.86
N SER A 52 0.00 12.01 -4.69
CA SER A 52 0.94 13.12 -4.62
C SER A 52 2.32 12.74 -5.15
N ARG A 53 2.88 11.60 -4.70
CA ARG A 53 4.26 11.23 -5.00
C ARG A 53 4.48 10.81 -6.44
N TRP A 54 3.46 10.23 -7.07
CA TRP A 54 3.63 9.51 -8.33
C TRP A 54 2.98 10.16 -9.55
N THR A 55 2.04 11.10 -9.36
CA THR A 55 1.54 11.91 -10.49
C THR A 55 2.68 12.73 -11.09
N ASN A 56 2.97 12.55 -12.38
CA ASN A 56 4.02 13.28 -13.11
C ASN A 56 5.39 13.28 -12.41
N PHE A 57 5.76 12.19 -11.74
CA PHE A 57 6.90 12.14 -10.81
C PHE A 57 8.28 12.44 -11.42
N LEU A 58 8.43 12.29 -12.75
CA LEU A 58 9.68 12.61 -13.46
C LEU A 58 9.85 14.11 -13.72
N THR A 59 8.76 14.88 -13.70
CA THR A 59 8.75 16.27 -14.17
C THR A 59 8.27 17.27 -13.13
N GLU A 60 7.59 16.80 -12.09
CA GLU A 60 7.02 17.63 -11.05
C GLU A 60 7.44 17.14 -9.66
N ASP A 61 7.46 18.04 -8.68
CA ASP A 61 7.69 17.67 -7.29
C ASP A 61 6.62 16.68 -6.80
N GLY A 62 7.04 15.67 -6.04
CA GLY A 62 6.18 14.65 -5.45
C GLY A 62 5.34 15.14 -4.28
N GLU A 63 5.53 16.37 -3.79
CA GLU A 63 4.59 17.07 -2.90
C GLU A 63 3.76 18.03 -3.73
N LYS A 64 2.55 17.59 -4.10
CA LYS A 64 1.67 18.39 -4.95
C LYS A 64 1.05 19.52 -4.15
N SER A 65 0.91 20.68 -4.78
CA SER A 65 0.30 21.87 -4.17
C SER A 65 -1.15 21.64 -3.71
N TRP A 66 -1.86 20.72 -4.35
CA TRP A 66 -3.23 20.33 -3.98
C TRP A 66 -3.29 19.33 -2.83
N ARG A 67 -2.17 18.74 -2.39
CA ARG A 67 -2.19 17.72 -1.36
C ARG A 67 -2.25 18.38 0.02
N ASN A 68 -3.36 18.17 0.73
CA ASN A 68 -3.49 18.52 2.13
C ASN A 68 -3.33 17.26 3.00
N ARG A 69 -2.13 17.09 3.58
CA ARG A 69 -1.82 15.91 4.41
C ARG A 69 -2.73 15.82 5.62
N ASP A 70 -3.06 16.93 6.27
CA ASP A 70 -3.80 16.90 7.52
C ASP A 70 -5.26 16.47 7.29
N GLU A 71 -5.82 16.83 6.13
CA GLU A 71 -7.14 16.35 5.70
C GLU A 71 -7.18 14.85 5.38
N GLU A 72 -6.03 14.20 5.12
CA GLU A 72 -5.97 12.74 4.96
C GLU A 72 -6.33 12.01 6.26
N PHE A 73 -6.20 12.66 7.42
CA PHE A 73 -6.54 12.11 8.74
C PHE A 73 -7.97 12.40 9.19
N VAL A 74 -8.75 13.10 8.35
CA VAL A 74 -10.17 13.33 8.57
C VAL A 74 -10.96 12.42 7.64
N ASN A 75 -11.77 11.51 8.21
CA ASN A 75 -12.61 10.64 7.41
C ASN A 75 -13.72 11.45 6.73
N THR A 76 -13.73 11.43 5.40
CA THR A 76 -14.74 12.09 4.57
C THR A 76 -15.59 11.10 3.77
N PHE A 77 -15.20 9.81 3.73
CA PHE A 77 -15.90 8.77 3.00
C PHE A 77 -17.25 8.45 3.64
N LYS A 78 -18.20 8.02 2.82
CA LYS A 78 -19.58 7.68 3.20
C LYS A 78 -19.89 6.20 3.07
N SER A 79 -19.08 5.46 2.31
CA SER A 79 -19.27 4.02 2.11
C SER A 79 -17.93 3.29 1.97
N LYS A 80 -17.96 1.97 2.16
CA LYS A 80 -16.81 1.10 1.91
C LYS A 80 -16.37 1.17 0.44
N ASP A 81 -17.32 1.27 -0.49
CA ASP A 81 -17.01 1.38 -1.91
C ASP A 81 -16.19 2.64 -2.21
N GLU A 82 -16.52 3.80 -1.62
CA GLU A 82 -15.70 5.01 -1.80
C GLU A 82 -14.27 4.84 -1.27
N VAL A 83 -14.10 4.10 -0.17
CA VAL A 83 -12.77 3.79 0.39
C VAL A 83 -11.99 2.91 -0.60
N LEU A 84 -12.63 1.87 -1.14
CA LEU A 84 -12.00 0.94 -2.10
C LEU A 84 -11.69 1.62 -3.43
N ASP A 85 -12.57 2.47 -3.94
CA ASP A 85 -12.33 3.24 -5.15
C ASP A 85 -11.13 4.17 -4.99
N TYR A 86 -11.02 4.84 -3.84
CA TYR A 86 -9.86 5.71 -3.55
C TYR A 86 -8.56 4.92 -3.37
N TRP A 87 -8.64 3.75 -2.74
CA TRP A 87 -7.53 2.80 -2.66
C TRP A 87 -7.02 2.40 -4.05
N GLU A 88 -7.91 1.94 -4.93
CA GLU A 88 -7.56 1.55 -6.30
C GLU A 88 -7.01 2.73 -7.10
N LYS A 89 -7.58 3.93 -6.93
CA LYS A 89 -7.07 5.15 -7.57
C LYS A 89 -5.61 5.43 -7.21
N GLY A 90 -5.25 5.29 -5.93
CA GLY A 90 -3.87 5.44 -5.47
C GLY A 90 -2.93 4.41 -6.08
N TRP A 91 -3.32 3.13 -6.08
CA TRP A 91 -2.50 2.06 -6.64
C TRP A 91 -2.34 2.14 -8.15
N SER A 92 -3.40 2.48 -8.90
CA SER A 92 -3.31 2.70 -10.34
C SER A 92 -2.28 3.79 -10.64
N CYS A 93 -2.35 4.92 -9.93
CA CYS A 93 -1.38 6.00 -10.08
C CYS A 93 0.07 5.55 -9.84
N LEU A 94 0.30 4.76 -8.78
CA LEU A 94 1.62 4.19 -8.51
C LEU A 94 2.08 3.26 -9.65
N PHE A 95 1.25 2.29 -10.06
CA PHE A 95 1.66 1.32 -11.06
C PHE A 95 1.87 1.95 -12.43
N ASP A 96 1.05 2.94 -12.80
CA ASP A 96 1.23 3.72 -14.03
C ASP A 96 2.57 4.47 -14.00
N ALA A 97 2.96 5.02 -12.85
CA ALA A 97 4.26 5.67 -12.68
C ALA A 97 5.43 4.67 -12.72
N LEU A 98 5.33 3.54 -12.01
CA LEU A 98 6.34 2.49 -12.04
C LEU A 98 6.53 1.93 -13.46
N SER A 99 5.46 1.88 -14.25
CA SER A 99 5.49 1.38 -15.63
C SER A 99 6.42 2.19 -16.55
N GLN A 100 6.65 3.46 -16.20
CA GLN A 100 7.51 4.42 -16.92
C GLN A 100 8.99 4.33 -16.50
N ILE A 101 9.32 3.58 -15.43
CA ILE A 101 10.70 3.41 -14.99
C ILE A 101 11.45 2.47 -15.95
N ASN A 102 12.63 2.90 -16.39
CA ASN A 102 13.52 2.16 -17.27
C ASN A 102 14.99 2.36 -16.86
N ASP A 103 15.91 1.71 -17.56
CA ASP A 103 17.33 1.75 -17.20
C ASP A 103 17.96 3.15 -17.38
N GLU A 104 17.37 4.01 -18.22
CA GLU A 104 17.85 5.38 -18.46
C GLU A 104 17.44 6.34 -17.34
N ASN A 105 16.27 6.14 -16.73
CA ASN A 105 15.73 7.06 -15.71
C ASN A 105 15.81 6.55 -14.27
N LEU A 106 16.23 5.31 -14.04
CA LEU A 106 16.29 4.68 -12.71
C LEU A 106 17.09 5.50 -11.67
N TYR A 107 18.10 6.24 -12.14
CA TYR A 107 18.97 7.09 -11.31
C TYR A 107 18.76 8.59 -11.54
N SER A 108 17.75 8.97 -12.32
CA SER A 108 17.40 10.38 -12.51
C SER A 108 16.99 11.01 -11.19
N THR A 109 17.33 12.29 -11.04
CA THR A 109 16.89 13.10 -9.91
C THR A 109 15.41 13.47 -10.09
N ILE A 110 14.62 13.18 -9.07
CA ILE A 110 13.27 13.70 -8.88
C ILE A 110 13.24 14.49 -7.57
N TYR A 111 12.20 15.28 -7.35
CA TYR A 111 12.05 16.08 -6.15
C TYR A 111 10.86 15.64 -5.33
N ILE A 112 11.02 15.60 -4.02
CA ILE A 112 9.94 15.37 -3.06
C ILE A 112 10.13 16.41 -1.98
N ARG A 113 9.21 17.38 -1.87
CA ARG A 113 9.33 18.53 -0.95
C ARG A 113 10.58 19.36 -1.21
N ASN A 114 10.94 19.55 -2.47
CA ASN A 114 12.18 20.19 -2.94
C ASN A 114 13.47 19.47 -2.51
N GLU A 115 13.38 18.31 -1.87
CA GLU A 115 14.52 17.44 -1.58
C GLU A 115 14.80 16.57 -2.81
N ALA A 116 16.06 16.55 -3.26
CA ALA A 116 16.48 15.74 -4.39
C ALA A 116 16.59 14.26 -3.98
N HIS A 117 15.94 13.39 -4.75
CA HIS A 117 16.00 11.94 -4.62
C HIS A 117 16.31 11.30 -5.97
N SER A 118 16.97 10.14 -5.97
CA SER A 118 16.95 9.30 -7.17
C SER A 118 15.59 8.60 -7.29
N VAL A 119 15.17 8.24 -8.51
CA VAL A 119 13.95 7.43 -8.72
C VAL A 119 13.99 6.15 -7.87
N ILE A 120 15.13 5.46 -7.83
CA ILE A 120 15.29 4.24 -7.02
C ILE A 120 15.14 4.50 -5.51
N ASP A 121 15.66 5.61 -4.98
CA ASP A 121 15.48 5.99 -3.57
C ASP A 121 14.00 6.29 -3.27
N ALA A 122 13.32 7.00 -4.16
CA ALA A 122 11.89 7.28 -4.01
C ALA A 122 11.05 5.98 -3.98
N VAL A 123 11.37 5.01 -4.83
CA VAL A 123 10.75 3.67 -4.80
C VAL A 123 10.98 2.98 -3.45
N PHE A 124 12.22 2.96 -2.95
CA PHE A 124 12.53 2.31 -1.67
C PHE A 124 11.86 3.00 -0.48
N ARG A 125 11.81 4.33 -0.48
CA ARG A 125 11.06 5.10 0.52
C ARG A 125 9.60 4.67 0.58
N GLN A 126 8.95 4.51 -0.57
CA GLN A 126 7.55 4.05 -0.61
C GLN A 126 7.40 2.56 -0.27
N LEU A 127 8.40 1.74 -0.59
CA LEU A 127 8.44 0.34 -0.16
C LEU A 127 8.63 0.18 1.35
N ALA A 128 9.08 1.20 2.07
CA ALA A 128 9.04 1.22 3.53
C ALA A 128 7.70 1.76 4.05
N HIS A 129 7.18 2.83 3.43
CA HIS A 129 5.98 3.54 3.88
C HIS A 129 4.68 2.75 3.67
N TYR A 130 4.42 2.22 2.48
CA TYR A 130 3.16 1.54 2.20
C TYR A 130 3.02 0.24 3.01
N PRO A 131 4.04 -0.62 3.12
CA PRO A 131 3.96 -1.81 3.96
C PRO A 131 3.74 -1.51 5.44
N TYR A 132 4.29 -0.41 5.95
CA TYR A 132 4.05 0.01 7.33
C TYR A 132 2.55 0.23 7.59
N HIS A 133 1.87 0.99 6.72
CA HIS A 133 0.44 1.25 6.85
C HIS A 133 -0.45 0.06 6.50
N ILE A 134 -0.05 -0.76 5.52
CA ILE A 134 -0.77 -2.00 5.19
C ILE A 134 -0.68 -3.00 6.34
N GLY A 135 0.45 -3.05 7.06
CA GLY A 135 0.59 -3.80 8.29
C GLY A 135 -0.42 -3.36 9.35
N GLN A 136 -0.66 -2.05 9.49
CA GLN A 136 -1.69 -1.51 10.39
C GLN A 136 -3.10 -1.96 9.96
N ILE A 137 -3.42 -1.88 8.66
CA ILE A 137 -4.70 -2.36 8.10
C ILE A 137 -4.92 -3.83 8.46
N VAL A 138 -3.93 -4.69 8.16
CA VAL A 138 -4.00 -6.13 8.43
C VAL A 138 -4.19 -6.38 9.93
N PHE A 139 -3.49 -5.63 10.78
CA PHE A 139 -3.57 -5.80 12.23
C PHE A 139 -4.96 -5.41 12.77
N ILE A 140 -5.49 -4.25 12.38
CA ILE A 140 -6.83 -3.79 12.78
C ILE A 140 -7.90 -4.75 12.27
N ALA A 141 -7.80 -5.20 11.01
CA ALA A 141 -8.73 -6.17 10.43
C ALA A 141 -8.71 -7.49 11.22
N LYS A 142 -7.51 -8.00 11.55
CA LYS A 142 -7.35 -9.20 12.37
C LYS A 142 -7.90 -9.03 13.78
N MET A 143 -7.73 -7.86 14.42
CA MET A 143 -8.33 -7.57 15.72
C MET A 143 -9.85 -7.67 15.69
N MET A 144 -10.49 -7.11 14.66
CA MET A 144 -11.95 -7.14 14.51
C MET A 144 -12.49 -8.53 14.17
N LYS A 145 -11.79 -9.29 13.31
CA LYS A 145 -12.21 -10.64 12.92
C LYS A 145 -11.91 -11.68 13.98
N ASN A 146 -10.94 -11.44 14.85
CA ASN A 146 -10.55 -12.35 15.93
C ASN A 146 -10.38 -13.81 15.43
N GLU A 147 -11.25 -14.72 15.85
CA GLU A 147 -11.25 -16.15 15.48
C GLU A 147 -11.64 -16.38 14.01
N ASP A 148 -12.40 -15.47 13.40
CA ASP A 148 -12.83 -15.53 12.00
C ASP A 148 -11.76 -15.05 11.01
N TRP A 149 -10.59 -14.61 11.49
CA TRP A 149 -9.53 -14.10 10.63
C TRP A 149 -8.91 -15.20 9.76
N LYS A 150 -9.03 -15.05 8.45
CA LYS A 150 -8.35 -15.91 7.47
C LYS A 150 -6.93 -15.39 7.24
N THR A 151 -5.93 -16.22 7.53
CA THR A 151 -4.52 -15.83 7.39
C THR A 151 -4.19 -15.53 5.93
N LEU A 152 -3.50 -14.41 5.70
CA LEU A 152 -3.18 -13.90 4.35
C LEU A 152 -1.89 -14.46 3.74
N SER A 153 -1.08 -15.11 4.56
CA SER A 153 0.20 -15.71 4.22
C SER A 153 0.28 -17.13 4.81
N ILE A 154 1.41 -17.49 5.42
CA ILE A 154 1.60 -18.79 6.04
C ILE A 154 0.80 -18.84 7.34
N ALA A 155 -0.13 -19.78 7.45
CA ALA A 155 -0.89 -20.00 8.67
C ALA A 155 0.02 -20.35 9.86
N ARG A 156 -0.44 -20.02 11.08
CA ARG A 156 0.27 -20.41 12.31
C ARG A 156 0.53 -21.92 12.32
N ASN A 157 1.76 -22.32 12.66
CA ASN A 157 2.22 -23.71 12.69
C ASN A 157 2.23 -24.44 11.33
N LYS A 158 2.15 -23.71 10.20
CA LYS A 158 2.20 -24.26 8.83
C LYS A 158 3.45 -23.87 8.04
N SER A 159 4.47 -23.35 8.72
CA SER A 159 5.72 -22.94 8.07
C SER A 159 6.49 -24.11 7.42
N GLN A 160 6.50 -25.27 8.07
CA GLN A 160 7.20 -26.44 7.51
C GLN A 160 6.53 -26.96 6.24
N ASP A 161 5.20 -27.04 6.24
CA ASP A 161 4.40 -27.46 5.08
C ASP A 161 4.68 -26.51 3.89
N PHE A 162 4.58 -25.20 4.12
CA PHE A 162 4.90 -24.20 3.09
C PHE A 162 6.35 -24.27 2.58
N ASN A 163 7.31 -24.49 3.47
CA ASN A 163 8.72 -24.61 3.07
C ASN A 163 8.97 -25.85 2.21
N ASN A 164 8.26 -26.96 2.48
CA ASN A 164 8.33 -28.16 1.66
C ASN A 164 7.72 -27.91 0.27
N GLU A 165 6.53 -27.30 0.20
CA GLU A 165 5.91 -26.91 -1.08
C GLU A 165 6.80 -26.00 -1.92
N MET A 166 7.47 -25.04 -1.29
CA MET A 166 8.39 -24.14 -1.98
C MET A 166 9.64 -24.87 -2.47
N LYS A 167 10.18 -25.81 -1.70
CA LYS A 167 11.29 -26.66 -2.18
C LYS A 167 10.85 -27.43 -3.40
N ASP A 168 9.74 -28.15 -3.35
CA ASP A 168 9.26 -28.97 -4.48
C ASP A 168 9.08 -28.11 -5.74
N LYS A 169 8.44 -26.94 -5.60
CA LYS A 169 8.22 -25.97 -6.69
C LYS A 169 9.50 -25.48 -7.38
N PHE A 170 10.62 -25.39 -6.66
CA PHE A 170 11.89 -24.91 -7.20
C PHE A 170 12.94 -26.01 -7.37
N SER A 171 12.62 -27.25 -7.02
CA SER A 171 13.48 -28.43 -7.23
C SER A 171 13.27 -29.05 -8.61
N GLU A 172 12.16 -28.75 -9.29
CA GLU A 172 11.84 -29.19 -10.66
C GLU A 172 12.39 -28.25 -11.76
N LYS A 173 13.37 -27.39 -11.43
CA LYS A 173 14.10 -26.53 -12.38
C LYS A 173 15.59 -26.75 -12.28
#